data_AF-A0A9E0GAI7-F1
#
_entry.id   AF-A0A9E0GAI7-F1
#
_cell.length_a   1.000
_cell.length_b   1.000
_cell.length_c   1.000
_cell.angle_alpha   90.00
_cell.angle_beta   90.00
_cell.angle_gamma   90.00
#
_symmetry.space_group_name_H-M   'P 1'
#
loop_
_entity.id
_entity.type
_entity.pdbx_description
1 polymer ?
#
loop_
_entity_poly.entity_id
_entity_poly.type
_entity_poly.pdbx_seq_one_letter_code
_entity_poly.pdbx_strand_id
1 'polypeptide(L)'
;LVDGLVVVDDAVTEQLGLSVTHTDQWAAQLLYGTVTSEMRSLTAQGTTITLRAAPGALDERRALLPFFTTGLVGGADRYTTGTLVATGEAIVIWATDGHLLSLTGATTPHRLLSIARSVRRAGAREWQQLLYGLHPDYRLGEFAEVARAGTGTDDSGAWKAGLQLAQRDGRTEYLWWWTWPDAPDISSSISAGRDLAGALTIETIVVRGATYVFVAAPTASAPNGAVVQAADGTATELRLSQPFPNVPVLVGVARVDTTGPVEVVIRTSE
;
A
#
# COMPACT_ATOMS: atom_id res chain seq x y z
N LEU A 1 19.77 7.93 30.59
CA LEU A 1 21.03 7.17 30.76
C LEU A 1 21.85 7.87 31.82
N VAL A 2 21.97 7.27 33.00
CA VAL A 2 23.02 7.59 33.97
C VAL A 2 23.78 6.27 34.13
N ASP A 3 25.08 6.29 33.84
CA ASP A 3 26.03 5.18 34.04
C ASP A 3 25.70 3.81 33.42
N GLY A 4 25.11 3.78 32.22
CA GLY A 4 25.05 2.55 31.40
C GLY A 4 24.15 1.43 31.94
N LEU A 5 23.53 1.59 33.10
CA LEU A 5 22.36 0.83 33.52
C LEU A 5 21.11 1.51 32.95
N VAL A 6 20.24 0.70 32.32
CA VAL A 6 18.86 1.11 32.09
C VAL A 6 18.21 1.18 33.47
N VAL A 7 18.15 2.40 34.03
CA VAL A 7 17.29 2.67 35.17
C VAL A 7 15.88 2.56 34.62
N VAL A 8 15.29 1.39 34.78
CA VAL A 8 13.85 1.19 34.59
C VAL A 8 13.20 2.03 35.68
N ASP A 9 12.54 3.10 35.27
CA ASP A 9 11.67 3.83 36.19
C ASP A 9 10.42 2.98 36.37
N ASP A 10 10.38 2.25 37.48
CA ASP A 10 9.27 1.35 37.80
C ASP A 10 7.94 2.10 37.89
N ALA A 11 7.96 3.40 38.26
CA ALA A 11 6.76 4.22 38.29
C ALA A 11 6.23 4.51 36.86
N VAL A 12 7.12 4.73 35.90
CA VAL A 12 6.75 4.89 34.48
C VAL A 12 6.23 3.56 33.92
N THR A 13 6.89 2.45 34.26
CA THR A 13 6.53 1.10 33.84
C THR A 13 5.14 0.69 34.37
N GLU A 14 4.84 1.04 35.62
CA GLU A 14 3.54 0.81 36.27
C GLU A 14 2.45 1.77 35.75
N GLN A 15 2.77 3.06 35.56
CA GLN A 15 1.84 4.06 34.99
C GLN A 15 1.40 3.72 33.56
N LEU A 16 2.29 3.10 32.77
CA LEU A 16 2.01 2.65 31.40
C LEU A 16 1.45 1.23 31.34
N GLY A 17 1.30 0.58 32.50
CA GLY A 17 0.73 -0.75 32.63
C GLY A 17 1.57 -1.87 32.02
N LEU A 18 2.88 -1.70 31.82
CA LEU A 18 3.75 -2.65 31.09
C LEU A 18 4.03 -3.98 31.84
N SER A 19 3.51 -4.13 33.07
CA SER A 19 3.65 -5.30 33.94
C SER A 19 2.50 -6.32 33.83
N VAL A 20 1.57 -6.12 32.89
CA VAL A 20 0.40 -7.00 32.65
C VAL A 20 0.68 -7.93 31.46
N THR A 21 -0.02 -9.07 31.35
CA THR A 21 0.09 -9.93 30.17
C THR A 21 -0.54 -9.22 28.96
N HIS A 22 0.27 -8.78 28.00
CA HIS A 22 -0.20 -7.99 26.86
C HIS A 22 -0.32 -8.79 25.57
N THR A 23 -1.28 -8.39 24.75
CA THR A 23 -1.45 -8.85 23.36
C THR A 23 -0.58 -8.04 22.40
N ASP A 24 -0.21 -8.58 21.25
CA ASP A 24 0.57 -7.87 20.20
C ASP A 24 -0.03 -6.50 19.79
N GLN A 25 -1.36 -6.36 19.85
CA GLN A 25 -2.06 -5.10 19.55
C GLN A 25 -1.70 -3.97 20.52
N TRP A 26 -1.42 -4.28 21.78
CA TRP A 26 -1.07 -3.29 22.80
C TRP A 26 0.35 -2.75 22.58
N ALA A 27 1.31 -3.61 22.23
CA ALA A 27 2.67 -3.20 21.90
C ALA A 27 2.69 -2.32 20.64
N ALA A 28 1.89 -2.67 19.63
CA ALA A 28 1.73 -1.84 18.43
C ALA A 28 1.10 -0.47 18.75
N GLN A 29 0.14 -0.41 19.66
CA GLN A 29 -0.50 0.85 20.05
C GLN A 29 0.45 1.76 20.86
N LEU A 30 1.31 1.21 21.70
CA LEU A 30 2.34 2.00 22.39
C LEU A 30 3.41 2.51 21.43
N LEU A 31 3.84 1.65 20.50
CA LEU A 31 4.91 1.95 19.55
C LEU A 31 4.48 2.87 18.41
N TYR A 32 3.22 2.80 17.96
CA TYR A 32 2.72 3.53 16.79
C TYR A 32 1.52 4.43 17.09
N GLY A 33 0.93 4.36 18.29
CA GLY A 33 -0.30 5.05 18.64
C GLY A 33 -1.54 4.44 18.00
N THR A 34 -2.66 5.12 18.15
CA THR A 34 -3.87 4.86 17.35
C THR A 34 -3.63 5.40 15.94
N VAL A 35 -3.06 4.57 15.08
CA VAL A 35 -2.69 4.91 13.70
C VAL A 35 -3.93 5.37 12.92
N THR A 36 -3.89 6.60 12.42
CA THR A 36 -4.96 7.16 11.58
C THR A 36 -4.71 6.95 10.09
N SER A 37 -3.45 6.75 9.69
CA SER A 37 -3.10 6.43 8.30
C SER A 37 -1.86 5.54 8.24
N GLU A 38 -1.88 4.54 7.36
CA GLU A 38 -0.76 3.64 7.09
C GLU A 38 -0.53 3.54 5.58
N MET A 39 0.71 3.73 5.15
CA MET A 39 1.15 3.56 3.76
C MET A 39 2.27 2.52 3.72
N ARG A 40 2.16 1.55 2.82
CA ARG A 40 3.19 0.54 2.58
C ARG A 40 3.77 0.70 1.20
N SER A 41 5.10 0.59 1.10
CA SER A 41 5.82 0.59 -0.17
C SER A 41 6.67 -0.66 -0.25
N LEU A 42 6.61 -1.36 -1.37
CA LEU A 42 7.59 -2.39 -1.72
C LEU A 42 8.81 -1.70 -2.33
N THR A 43 10.00 -1.99 -1.83
CA THR A 43 11.24 -1.51 -2.43
C THR A 43 11.61 -2.39 -3.62
N ALA A 44 12.49 -1.90 -4.50
CA ALA A 44 13.07 -2.70 -5.60
C ALA A 44 13.79 -3.99 -5.12
N GLN A 45 14.12 -4.10 -3.83
CA GLN A 45 14.73 -5.28 -3.22
C GLN A 45 13.69 -6.24 -2.60
N GLY A 46 12.39 -6.01 -2.80
CA GLY A 46 11.32 -6.83 -2.24
C GLY A 46 11.05 -6.59 -0.75
N THR A 47 11.61 -5.54 -0.17
CA THR A 47 11.39 -5.18 1.24
C THR A 47 10.16 -4.30 1.37
N THR A 48 9.31 -4.55 2.37
CA THR A 48 8.22 -3.63 2.70
C THR A 48 8.71 -2.56 3.67
N ILE A 49 8.48 -1.29 3.33
CA ILE A 49 8.63 -0.16 4.24
C ILE A 49 7.24 0.37 4.54
N THR A 50 6.95 0.61 5.81
CA THR A 50 5.65 1.09 6.26
C THR A 50 5.79 2.45 6.94
N LEU A 51 5.06 3.44 6.45
CA LEU A 51 4.89 4.76 7.07
C LEU A 51 3.54 4.78 7.78
N ARG A 52 3.55 5.12 9.08
CA ARG A 52 2.35 5.29 9.90
C ARG A 52 2.26 6.73 10.38
N ALA A 53 1.04 7.24 10.42
CA ALA A 53 0.71 8.51 11.05
C ALA A 53 -0.28 8.28 12.19
N ALA A 54 -0.04 8.95 13.32
CA ALA A 54 -0.96 8.96 14.44
C ALA A 54 -1.01 10.36 15.06
N PRO A 55 -2.15 10.79 15.62
CA PRO A 55 -2.21 11.99 16.45
C PRO A 55 -1.38 11.79 17.73
N GLY A 56 -0.70 12.84 18.18
CA GLY A 56 0.04 12.82 19.45
C GLY A 56 1.30 13.67 19.47
N ALA A 57 1.91 13.77 20.65
CA ALA A 57 3.16 14.49 20.87
C ALA A 57 4.38 13.58 20.69
N LEU A 58 5.47 14.14 20.14
CA LEU A 58 6.72 13.43 19.91
C LEU A 58 7.37 12.91 21.18
N ASP A 59 7.29 13.71 22.26
CA ASP A 59 7.99 13.42 23.51
C ASP A 59 7.38 12.24 24.26
N GLU A 60 6.06 12.07 24.21
CA GLU A 60 5.36 10.92 24.79
C GLU A 60 5.79 9.62 24.11
N ARG A 61 5.84 9.57 22.77
CA ARG A 61 6.26 8.35 22.07
C ARG A 61 7.74 8.05 22.27
N ARG A 62 8.58 9.09 22.31
CA ARG A 62 10.02 8.94 22.57
C ARG A 62 10.32 8.35 23.95
N ALA A 63 9.54 8.70 24.97
CA ALA A 63 9.68 8.13 26.30
C ALA A 63 9.48 6.60 26.31
N LEU A 64 8.66 6.08 25.39
CA LEU A 64 8.35 4.65 25.28
C LEU A 64 9.32 3.86 24.41
N LEU A 65 10.03 4.51 23.49
CA LEU A 65 10.88 3.80 22.52
C LEU A 65 11.96 2.90 23.12
N PRO A 66 12.62 3.25 24.25
CA PRO A 66 13.64 2.38 24.85
C PRO A 66 13.13 0.99 25.22
N PHE A 67 11.83 0.81 25.45
CA PHE A 67 11.24 -0.49 25.78
C PHE A 67 11.06 -1.39 24.54
N PHE A 68 11.03 -0.82 23.34
CA PHE A 68 10.75 -1.53 22.10
C PHE A 68 11.92 -1.55 21.12
N THR A 69 12.98 -0.78 21.39
CA THR A 69 14.08 -0.57 20.46
C THR A 69 15.46 -0.65 21.10
N THR A 70 16.45 -0.97 20.26
CA THR A 70 17.88 -0.92 20.58
C THR A 70 18.59 0.08 19.67
N GLY A 71 19.78 0.52 20.08
CA GLY A 71 20.61 1.44 19.28
C GLY A 71 19.97 2.80 19.05
N LEU A 72 19.18 3.29 20.02
CA LEU A 72 18.46 4.55 19.91
C LEU A 72 19.41 5.74 19.75
N VAL A 73 19.22 6.49 18.68
CA VAL A 73 19.93 7.75 18.43
C VAL A 73 18.90 8.87 18.26
N GLY A 74 18.93 9.84 19.17
CA GLY A 74 18.20 11.10 19.04
C GLY A 74 19.00 12.07 18.16
N GLY A 75 18.46 12.44 17.00
CA GLY A 75 19.08 13.43 16.13
C GLY A 75 18.74 14.86 16.57
N ALA A 76 19.65 15.80 16.29
CA ALA A 76 19.42 17.24 16.49
C ALA A 76 18.20 17.78 15.72
N ASP A 77 17.76 17.07 14.68
CA ASP A 77 16.73 17.49 13.74
C ASP A 77 15.31 16.97 14.06
N ARG A 78 15.00 16.64 15.32
CA ARG A 78 13.69 16.09 15.75
C ARG A 78 13.36 14.67 15.23
N TYR A 79 14.33 13.94 14.70
CA TYR A 79 14.19 12.52 14.36
C TYR A 79 14.78 11.64 15.46
N THR A 80 14.17 10.49 15.71
CA THR A 80 14.70 9.45 16.57
C THR A 80 14.76 8.16 15.78
N THR A 81 15.92 7.50 15.77
CA THR A 81 16.13 6.25 15.03
C THR A 81 16.51 5.13 15.98
N GLY A 82 16.16 3.91 15.62
CA GLY A 82 16.55 2.70 16.37
C GLY A 82 16.22 1.44 15.59
N THR A 83 16.34 0.30 16.26
CA THR A 83 16.00 -1.02 15.73
C THR A 83 15.02 -1.71 16.67
N LEU A 84 13.90 -2.20 16.15
CA LEU A 84 12.88 -2.89 16.93
C LEU A 84 13.42 -4.20 17.51
N VAL A 85 13.24 -4.41 18.81
CA VAL A 85 13.71 -5.62 19.51
C VAL A 85 13.02 -6.87 18.99
N ALA A 86 11.70 -6.80 18.75
CA ALA A 86 10.90 -7.96 18.39
C ALA A 86 11.18 -8.46 16.96
N THR A 87 11.38 -7.55 16.01
CA THR A 87 11.45 -7.89 14.57
C THR A 87 12.84 -7.68 13.97
N GLY A 88 13.73 -6.94 14.63
CA GLY A 88 15.01 -6.50 14.07
C GLY A 88 14.88 -5.43 12.97
N GLU A 89 13.68 -4.93 12.69
CA GLU A 89 13.47 -3.89 11.70
C GLU A 89 13.97 -2.53 12.19
N ALA A 90 14.44 -1.70 11.28
CA ALA A 90 14.75 -0.32 11.62
C ALA A 90 13.45 0.47 11.82
N ILE A 91 13.51 1.47 12.71
CA ILE A 91 12.43 2.43 12.96
C ILE A 91 12.98 3.85 12.98
N VAL A 92 12.24 4.78 12.39
CA VAL A 92 12.47 6.23 12.46
C VAL A 92 11.19 6.94 12.82
N ILE A 93 11.25 7.81 13.83
CA ILE A 93 10.10 8.55 14.34
C ILE A 93 10.39 10.04 14.35
N TRP A 94 9.41 10.84 13.94
CA TRP A 94 9.47 12.29 13.96
C TRP A 94 8.06 12.89 14.03
N ALA A 95 7.97 14.20 14.25
CA ALA A 95 6.70 14.91 14.25
C ALA A 95 6.57 15.84 13.04
N THR A 96 5.34 16.00 12.57
CA THR A 96 4.91 16.97 11.55
C THR A 96 3.52 17.48 11.90
N ASP A 97 3.27 18.79 11.85
CA ASP A 97 1.95 19.44 12.00
C ASP A 97 0.89 18.65 12.83
N GLY A 98 1.14 18.50 14.13
CA GLY A 98 0.20 17.84 15.08
C GLY A 98 0.12 16.31 15.00
N HIS A 99 0.94 15.68 14.16
CA HIS A 99 1.01 14.24 13.97
C HIS A 99 2.40 13.70 14.28
N LEU A 100 2.42 12.47 14.76
CA LEU A 100 3.60 11.65 14.86
C LEU A 100 3.69 10.70 13.66
N LEU A 101 4.84 10.67 13.01
CA LEU A 101 5.14 9.73 11.94
C LEU A 101 6.10 8.64 12.43
N SER A 102 5.88 7.42 11.97
CA SER A 102 6.74 6.27 12.25
C SER A 102 7.01 5.51 10.96
N LEU A 103 8.27 5.39 10.58
CA LEU A 103 8.71 4.66 9.40
C LEU A 103 9.44 3.40 9.83
N THR A 104 8.96 2.23 9.41
CA THR A 104 9.55 0.93 9.77
C THR A 104 9.85 0.08 8.55
N GLY A 105 10.88 -0.76 8.63
CA GLY A 105 11.11 -1.80 7.63
C GLY A 105 12.43 -2.53 7.83
N ALA A 106 12.56 -3.70 7.17
CA ALA A 106 13.75 -4.55 7.21
C ALA A 106 14.92 -3.96 6.40
N THR A 107 15.45 -2.84 6.85
CA THR A 107 16.62 -2.16 6.27
C THR A 107 17.44 -1.45 7.36
N THR A 108 18.45 -0.66 6.99
CA THR A 108 19.28 0.04 7.97
C THR A 108 18.61 1.32 8.49
N PRO A 109 18.82 1.69 9.78
CA PRO A 109 18.30 2.94 10.33
C PRO A 109 18.75 4.18 9.54
N HIS A 110 19.98 4.17 9.01
CA HIS A 110 20.48 5.26 8.16
C HIS A 110 19.67 5.43 6.87
N ARG A 111 19.29 4.32 6.21
CA ARG A 111 18.48 4.38 4.98
C ARG A 111 17.08 4.91 5.28
N LEU A 112 16.44 4.42 6.34
CA LEU A 112 15.13 4.95 6.75
C LEU A 112 15.20 6.42 7.16
N LEU A 113 16.28 6.86 7.82
CA LEU A 113 16.44 8.27 8.19
C LEU A 113 16.56 9.17 6.96
N SER A 114 17.27 8.72 5.92
CA SER A 114 17.35 9.43 4.64
C SER A 114 15.98 9.59 4.00
N ILE A 115 15.15 8.53 4.00
CA ILE A 115 13.77 8.57 3.51
C ILE A 115 12.91 9.50 4.38
N ALA A 116 12.98 9.37 5.69
CA ALA A 116 12.20 10.22 6.61
C ALA A 116 12.49 11.71 6.41
N ARG A 117 13.75 12.07 6.15
CA ARG A 117 14.17 13.45 5.86
C ARG A 117 13.69 13.97 4.49
N SER A 118 13.35 13.09 3.54
CA SER A 118 12.76 13.49 2.26
C SER A 118 11.24 13.57 2.31
N VAL A 119 10.61 13.07 3.38
CA VAL A 119 9.16 13.22 3.59
C VAL A 119 8.83 14.69 3.78
N ARG A 120 7.92 15.18 2.94
CA ARG A 120 7.36 16.52 3.02
C ARG A 120 5.88 16.49 2.74
N ARG A 121 5.20 17.57 3.10
CA ARG A 121 3.80 17.78 2.70
C ARG A 121 3.73 17.80 1.16
N ALA A 122 2.81 17.02 0.61
CA ALA A 122 2.51 17.07 -0.81
C ALA A 122 1.94 18.45 -1.17
N GLY A 123 2.39 19.04 -2.28
CA GLY A 123 1.80 20.27 -2.82
C GLY A 123 0.43 20.00 -3.44
N ALA A 124 -0.37 21.03 -3.70
CA ALA A 124 -1.73 20.86 -4.23
C ALA A 124 -1.79 20.04 -5.54
N ARG A 125 -0.82 20.24 -6.44
CA ARG A 125 -0.72 19.47 -7.69
C ARG A 125 -0.33 18.02 -7.45
N GLU A 126 0.57 17.76 -6.51
CA GLU A 126 0.98 16.39 -6.14
C GLU A 126 -0.16 15.68 -5.40
N TRP A 127 -0.91 16.39 -4.58
CA TRP A 127 -2.14 15.91 -3.96
C TRP A 127 -3.20 15.54 -4.99
N GLN A 128 -3.37 16.34 -6.05
CA GLN A 128 -4.24 16.01 -7.18
C GLN A 128 -3.71 14.84 -8.03
N GLN A 129 -2.40 14.66 -8.10
CA GLN A 129 -1.73 13.59 -8.85
C GLN A 129 -1.55 12.30 -8.03
N LEU A 130 -1.67 12.37 -6.71
CA LEU A 130 -1.79 11.25 -5.78
C LEU A 130 -3.17 10.59 -5.98
N LEU A 131 -3.35 9.99 -7.15
CA LEU A 131 -4.46 9.12 -7.45
C LEU A 131 -4.41 7.93 -6.47
N TYR A 132 -5.32 7.99 -5.49
CA TYR A 132 -5.85 6.94 -4.62
C TYR A 132 -4.93 6.22 -3.62
N GLY A 133 -3.61 6.45 -3.62
CA GLY A 133 -2.73 5.93 -2.57
C GLY A 133 -2.98 6.49 -1.15
N LEU A 134 -3.76 7.58 -1.00
CA LEU A 134 -3.92 8.34 0.24
C LEU A 134 -5.32 8.95 0.45
N HIS A 135 -6.42 8.29 0.05
CA HIS A 135 -7.71 8.68 0.64
C HIS A 135 -7.72 8.14 2.09
N PRO A 136 -7.67 8.98 3.14
CA PRO A 136 -7.45 8.54 4.52
C PRO A 136 -8.63 7.76 5.13
N ASP A 137 -9.75 7.69 4.41
CA ASP A 137 -10.94 6.92 4.73
C ASP A 137 -10.89 5.49 4.15
N TYR A 138 -9.92 5.16 3.29
CA TYR A 138 -9.67 3.78 2.88
C TYR A 138 -8.69 3.09 3.83
N ARG A 139 -9.08 1.92 4.34
CA ARG A 139 -8.15 0.92 4.85
C ARG A 139 -7.90 -0.11 3.75
N LEU A 140 -6.70 -0.11 3.19
CA LEU A 140 -6.30 -1.07 2.16
C LEU A 140 -6.29 -2.49 2.72
N GLY A 141 -6.83 -3.43 1.94
CA GLY A 141 -6.90 -4.85 2.24
C GLY A 141 -6.02 -5.68 1.31
N GLU A 142 -6.43 -6.94 1.11
CA GLU A 142 -5.76 -7.89 0.22
C GLU A 142 -5.71 -7.36 -1.23
N PHE A 143 -4.66 -7.74 -1.96
CA PHE A 143 -4.52 -7.45 -3.38
C PHE A 143 -4.25 -8.74 -4.15
N ALA A 144 -4.73 -8.79 -5.39
CA ALA A 144 -4.57 -9.92 -6.29
C ALA A 144 -4.00 -9.42 -7.63
N GLU A 145 -2.97 -10.10 -8.12
CA GLU A 145 -2.51 -9.97 -9.50
C GLU A 145 -3.42 -10.83 -10.39
N VAL A 146 -4.04 -10.19 -11.38
CA VAL A 146 -5.00 -10.84 -12.28
C VAL A 146 -4.41 -10.98 -13.68
N ALA A 147 -3.48 -10.10 -14.06
CA ALA A 147 -2.78 -10.18 -15.32
C ALA A 147 -1.34 -9.67 -15.19
N ARG A 148 -0.46 -10.25 -16.02
CA ARG A 148 0.94 -9.84 -16.15
C ARG A 148 1.46 -10.09 -17.56
N ALA A 149 2.47 -9.33 -17.97
CA ALA A 149 3.37 -9.71 -19.07
C ALA A 149 4.83 -9.47 -18.65
N GLY A 150 5.77 -10.10 -19.35
CA GLY A 150 7.19 -10.09 -19.00
C GLY A 150 7.51 -11.05 -17.84
N THR A 151 8.31 -12.07 -18.13
CA THR A 151 8.89 -12.99 -17.13
C THR A 151 10.43 -13.08 -17.28
N GLY A 152 11.04 -12.20 -18.08
CA GLY A 152 12.42 -12.32 -18.55
C GLY A 152 13.27 -11.13 -18.16
N THR A 153 14.58 -11.34 -18.02
CA THR A 153 15.53 -10.36 -17.46
C THR A 153 15.75 -9.07 -18.27
N ASP A 154 15.12 -8.93 -19.45
CA ASP A 154 15.13 -7.74 -20.31
C ASP A 154 13.71 -7.15 -20.38
N ASP A 155 13.29 -6.48 -19.31
CA ASP A 155 11.88 -6.23 -18.95
C ASP A 155 11.32 -4.86 -19.42
N SER A 156 11.63 -4.41 -20.63
CA SER A 156 11.04 -3.15 -21.18
C SER A 156 9.54 -3.23 -21.47
N GLY A 157 8.92 -4.41 -21.29
CA GLY A 157 7.48 -4.66 -21.42
C GLY A 157 6.85 -5.34 -20.22
N ALA A 158 7.54 -5.43 -19.07
CA ALA A 158 6.95 -6.00 -17.88
C ALA A 158 5.81 -5.14 -17.36
N TRP A 159 4.69 -5.78 -17.04
CA TRP A 159 3.61 -5.12 -16.34
C TRP A 159 2.80 -6.12 -15.53
N LYS A 160 2.13 -5.60 -14.51
CA LYS A 160 1.19 -6.32 -13.67
C LYS A 160 -0.01 -5.43 -13.41
N ALA A 161 -1.18 -6.05 -13.30
CA ALA A 161 -2.39 -5.37 -12.92
C ALA A 161 -3.36 -6.33 -12.24
N GLY A 162 -4.32 -5.77 -11.52
CA GLY A 162 -5.37 -6.57 -10.92
C GLY A 162 -6.31 -5.78 -10.03
N LEU A 163 -6.81 -6.48 -9.00
CA LEU A 163 -7.80 -5.95 -8.08
C LEU A 163 -7.23 -5.88 -6.66
N GLN A 164 -7.56 -4.83 -5.93
CA GLN A 164 -7.26 -4.66 -4.51
C GLN A 164 -8.55 -4.38 -3.76
N LEU A 165 -8.73 -5.02 -2.61
CA LEU A 165 -9.81 -4.71 -1.69
C LEU A 165 -9.43 -3.50 -0.85
N ALA A 166 -10.40 -2.65 -0.58
CA ALA A 166 -10.30 -1.58 0.39
C ALA A 166 -11.54 -1.55 1.27
N GLN A 167 -11.45 -0.91 2.43
CA GLN A 167 -12.57 -0.66 3.33
C GLN A 167 -12.77 0.83 3.48
N ARG A 168 -13.99 1.33 3.28
CA ARG A 168 -14.36 2.74 3.48
C ARG A 168 -15.68 2.82 4.22
N ASP A 169 -15.71 3.52 5.35
CA ASP A 169 -16.92 3.67 6.18
C ASP A 169 -17.65 2.33 6.46
N GLY A 170 -16.89 1.26 6.69
CA GLY A 170 -17.42 -0.10 6.95
C GLY A 170 -17.93 -0.86 5.72
N ARG A 171 -17.68 -0.35 4.51
CA ARG A 171 -18.02 -1.01 3.24
C ARG A 171 -16.78 -1.53 2.55
N THR A 172 -16.90 -2.69 1.90
CA THR A 172 -15.87 -3.20 1.00
C THR A 172 -15.94 -2.46 -0.32
N GLU A 173 -14.79 -1.96 -0.76
CA GLU A 173 -14.59 -1.21 -1.99
C GLU A 173 -13.54 -1.94 -2.84
N TYR A 174 -13.64 -1.76 -4.15
CA TYR A 174 -12.78 -2.41 -5.13
C TYR A 174 -11.89 -1.39 -5.81
N LEU A 175 -10.58 -1.62 -5.81
CA LEU A 175 -9.62 -0.79 -6.50
C LEU A 175 -8.97 -1.56 -7.66
N TRP A 176 -8.97 -0.97 -8.85
CA TRP A 176 -8.08 -1.40 -9.92
C TRP A 176 -6.67 -0.96 -9.59
N TRP A 177 -5.69 -1.84 -9.77
CA TRP A 177 -4.28 -1.46 -9.64
C TRP A 177 -3.47 -1.91 -10.85
N TRP A 178 -2.40 -1.18 -11.17
CA TRP A 178 -1.50 -1.45 -12.28
C TRP A 178 -0.08 -0.96 -11.99
N THR A 179 0.92 -1.55 -12.63
CA THR A 179 2.30 -1.06 -12.63
C THR A 179 2.52 0.03 -13.67
N TRP A 180 3.44 0.96 -13.43
CA TRP A 180 3.72 2.03 -14.39
C TRP A 180 4.46 1.48 -15.61
N PRO A 181 4.11 1.90 -16.84
CA PRO A 181 4.77 1.42 -18.06
C PRO A 181 6.29 1.63 -18.08
N ASP A 182 6.74 2.77 -17.56
CA ASP A 182 8.16 3.16 -17.54
C ASP A 182 8.88 2.78 -16.22
N ALA A 183 8.14 2.24 -15.24
CA ALA A 183 8.64 1.90 -13.91
C ALA A 183 7.81 0.72 -13.34
N PRO A 184 8.06 -0.53 -13.80
CA PRO A 184 7.23 -1.68 -13.46
C PRO A 184 7.28 -2.10 -11.99
N ASP A 185 8.22 -1.54 -11.22
CA ASP A 185 8.32 -1.65 -9.76
C ASP A 185 7.42 -0.65 -9.00
N ILE A 186 6.89 0.35 -9.69
CA ILE A 186 5.94 1.33 -9.15
C ILE A 186 4.52 0.93 -9.57
N SER A 187 3.56 1.05 -8.66
CA SER A 187 2.14 0.81 -8.94
C SER A 187 1.26 1.99 -8.59
N SER A 188 0.10 2.06 -9.24
CA SER A 188 -0.99 2.96 -8.90
C SER A 188 -2.30 2.19 -8.85
N SER A 189 -3.29 2.80 -8.21
CA SER A 189 -4.64 2.26 -8.16
C SER A 189 -5.70 3.35 -8.34
N ILE A 190 -6.92 2.94 -8.64
CA ILE A 190 -8.13 3.77 -8.69
C ILE A 190 -9.34 2.96 -8.24
N SER A 191 -10.31 3.62 -7.61
CA SER A 191 -11.60 2.96 -7.32
C SER A 191 -12.25 2.49 -8.61
N ALA A 192 -12.80 1.28 -8.57
CA ALA A 192 -13.81 0.90 -9.54
C ALA A 192 -14.95 1.93 -9.49
N GLY A 193 -15.38 2.40 -10.65
CA GLY A 193 -16.46 3.38 -10.79
C GLY A 193 -17.85 2.77 -10.62
N ARG A 194 -17.96 1.44 -10.49
CA ARG A 194 -19.21 0.68 -10.37
C ARG A 194 -19.10 -0.47 -9.38
N ASP A 195 -20.25 -0.92 -8.89
CA ASP A 195 -20.34 -2.17 -8.15
C ASP A 195 -20.03 -3.36 -9.05
N LEU A 196 -18.85 -3.94 -8.86
CA LEU A 196 -18.34 -5.07 -9.64
C LEU A 196 -19.14 -6.36 -9.43
N ALA A 197 -19.81 -6.49 -8.28
CA ALA A 197 -20.61 -7.67 -7.95
C ALA A 197 -22.04 -7.57 -8.50
N GLY A 198 -22.48 -6.38 -8.89
CA GLY A 198 -23.84 -6.13 -9.37
C GLY A 198 -24.01 -6.27 -10.89
N ALA A 199 -22.99 -5.94 -11.68
CA ALA A 199 -23.10 -5.94 -13.14
C ALA A 199 -21.75 -6.12 -13.84
N LEU A 200 -21.81 -6.56 -15.11
CA LEU A 200 -20.69 -6.49 -16.02
C LEU A 200 -20.17 -5.04 -16.08
N THR A 201 -18.89 -4.89 -15.82
CA THR A 201 -18.19 -3.61 -15.74
C THR A 201 -16.96 -3.67 -16.64
N ILE A 202 -16.81 -2.63 -17.47
CA ILE A 202 -15.64 -2.43 -18.31
C ILE A 202 -15.13 -1.03 -17.98
N GLU A 203 -13.90 -0.95 -17.51
CA GLU A 203 -13.26 0.31 -17.15
C GLU A 203 -11.90 0.43 -17.80
N THR A 204 -11.67 1.59 -18.42
CA THR A 204 -10.46 1.88 -19.16
C THR A 204 -9.69 2.98 -18.45
N ILE A 205 -8.44 2.70 -18.12
CA ILE A 205 -7.54 3.61 -17.43
C ILE A 205 -6.39 3.94 -18.38
N VAL A 206 -6.39 5.18 -18.87
CA VAL A 206 -5.34 5.69 -19.75
C VAL A 206 -4.24 6.30 -18.89
N VAL A 207 -3.02 5.79 -19.03
CA VAL A 207 -1.82 6.36 -18.42
C VAL A 207 -0.81 6.74 -19.50
N ARG A 208 0.25 7.45 -19.10
CA ARG A 208 1.32 7.75 -20.04
C ARG A 208 1.96 6.44 -20.53
N GLY A 209 1.92 6.21 -21.85
CA GLY A 209 2.56 5.08 -22.50
C GLY A 209 1.74 3.78 -22.56
N ALA A 210 0.57 3.70 -21.92
CA ALA A 210 -0.28 2.52 -21.99
C ALA A 210 -1.74 2.83 -21.60
N THR A 211 -2.65 1.97 -22.04
CA THR A 211 -4.05 1.92 -21.62
C THR A 211 -4.33 0.58 -20.96
N TYR A 212 -4.80 0.58 -19.72
CA TYR A 212 -5.24 -0.63 -19.03
C TYR A 212 -6.76 -0.77 -19.15
N VAL A 213 -7.23 -1.95 -19.52
CA VAL A 213 -8.64 -2.24 -19.75
C VAL A 213 -9.05 -3.35 -18.80
N PHE A 214 -9.79 -2.97 -17.77
CA PHE A 214 -10.31 -3.86 -16.74
C PHE A 214 -11.69 -4.33 -17.15
N VAL A 215 -11.89 -5.64 -17.13
CA VAL A 215 -13.19 -6.27 -17.33
C VAL A 215 -13.53 -7.02 -16.06
N ALA A 216 -14.70 -6.76 -15.52
CA ALA A 216 -15.22 -7.48 -14.37
C ALA A 216 -16.67 -7.87 -14.54
N ALA A 217 -17.05 -8.98 -13.94
CA ALA A 217 -18.41 -9.48 -14.00
C ALA A 217 -18.77 -10.23 -12.71
N PRO A 218 -20.05 -10.24 -12.32
CA PRO A 218 -20.52 -11.08 -11.22
C PRO A 218 -20.23 -12.55 -11.54
N THR A 219 -19.75 -13.34 -10.58
CA THR A 219 -19.50 -14.78 -10.80
C THR A 219 -20.76 -15.51 -11.29
N ALA A 220 -21.95 -15.06 -10.85
CA ALA A 220 -23.24 -15.59 -11.28
C ALA A 220 -23.57 -15.36 -12.77
N SER A 221 -22.94 -14.36 -13.42
CA SER A 221 -23.14 -14.08 -14.85
C SER A 221 -22.32 -14.99 -15.78
N ALA A 222 -21.34 -15.71 -15.22
CA ALA A 222 -20.50 -16.71 -15.88
C ALA A 222 -19.90 -16.36 -17.28
N PRO A 223 -19.37 -15.14 -17.54
CA PRO A 223 -18.59 -14.93 -18.74
C PRO A 223 -17.26 -15.71 -18.67
N ASN A 224 -16.94 -16.44 -19.75
CA ASN A 224 -15.72 -17.24 -19.84
C ASN A 224 -14.48 -16.40 -20.18
N GLY A 225 -14.69 -15.18 -20.70
CA GLY A 225 -13.62 -14.29 -21.11
C GLY A 225 -14.11 -13.00 -21.74
N ALA A 226 -13.16 -12.18 -22.18
CA ALA A 226 -13.40 -11.02 -23.03
C ALA A 226 -12.31 -10.92 -24.09
N VAL A 227 -12.56 -10.17 -25.15
CA VAL A 227 -11.54 -9.78 -26.14
C VAL A 227 -11.44 -8.27 -26.10
N VAL A 228 -10.22 -7.77 -25.92
CA VAL A 228 -9.91 -6.35 -26.00
C VAL A 228 -9.25 -6.10 -27.35
N GLN A 229 -9.89 -5.30 -28.20
CA GLN A 229 -9.39 -4.95 -29.51
C GLN A 229 -8.89 -3.50 -29.53
N ALA A 230 -7.63 -3.34 -29.84
CA ALA A 230 -6.98 -2.04 -29.95
C ALA A 230 -7.20 -1.41 -31.34
N ALA A 231 -6.96 -0.10 -31.44
CA ALA A 231 -7.20 0.67 -32.65
C ALA A 231 -6.37 0.23 -33.88
N ASP A 232 -5.22 -0.41 -33.65
CA ASP A 232 -4.36 -0.99 -34.69
C ASP A 232 -4.83 -2.38 -35.17
N GLY A 233 -5.93 -2.89 -34.62
CA GLY A 233 -6.47 -4.22 -34.91
C GLY A 233 -5.90 -5.33 -34.03
N THR A 234 -4.98 -5.03 -33.11
CA THR A 234 -4.43 -6.02 -32.18
C THR A 234 -5.52 -6.48 -31.21
N ALA A 235 -5.75 -7.79 -31.14
CA ALA A 235 -6.74 -8.39 -30.23
C ALA A 235 -6.04 -9.13 -29.08
N THR A 236 -6.43 -8.81 -27.85
CA THR A 236 -5.95 -9.45 -26.63
C THR A 236 -7.07 -10.25 -25.98
N GLU A 237 -6.88 -11.56 -25.84
CA GLU A 237 -7.85 -12.40 -25.12
C GLU A 237 -7.65 -12.27 -23.60
N LEU A 238 -8.75 -12.03 -22.90
CA LEU A 238 -8.82 -11.97 -21.45
C LEU A 238 -9.51 -13.20 -20.90
N ARG A 239 -8.81 -13.93 -20.04
CA ARG A 239 -9.42 -14.92 -19.17
C ARG A 239 -9.86 -14.22 -17.89
N LEU A 240 -11.16 -14.26 -17.59
CA LEU A 240 -11.65 -13.75 -16.31
C LEU A 240 -11.44 -14.81 -15.23
N SER A 241 -10.92 -14.39 -14.09
CA SER A 241 -10.67 -15.27 -12.95
C SER A 241 -11.14 -14.61 -11.66
N GLN A 242 -11.48 -15.42 -10.67
CA GLN A 242 -11.90 -14.91 -9.37
C GLN A 242 -10.64 -14.52 -8.57
N PRO A 243 -10.43 -13.22 -8.26
CA PRO A 243 -9.20 -12.77 -7.61
C PRO A 243 -9.16 -13.14 -6.13
N PHE A 244 -10.32 -13.21 -5.46
CA PHE A 244 -10.43 -13.56 -4.05
C PHE A 244 -11.52 -14.61 -3.85
N PRO A 245 -11.30 -15.66 -3.03
CA PRO A 245 -12.26 -16.76 -2.87
C PRO A 245 -13.64 -16.32 -2.39
N ASN A 246 -13.70 -15.26 -1.57
CA ASN A 246 -14.93 -14.79 -0.92
C ASN A 246 -15.59 -13.61 -1.65
N VAL A 247 -15.04 -13.18 -2.79
CA VAL A 247 -15.55 -12.05 -3.57
C VAL A 247 -16.19 -12.61 -4.84
N PRO A 248 -17.52 -12.46 -5.07
CA PRO A 248 -18.23 -13.07 -6.19
C PRO A 248 -18.06 -12.25 -7.48
N VAL A 249 -16.82 -11.93 -7.82
CA VAL A 249 -16.44 -11.13 -9.00
C VAL A 249 -15.36 -11.87 -9.77
N LEU A 250 -15.54 -11.99 -11.08
CA LEU A 250 -14.50 -12.41 -12.02
C LEU A 250 -13.85 -11.17 -12.61
N VAL A 251 -12.52 -11.15 -12.72
CA VAL A 251 -11.75 -10.00 -13.25
C VAL A 251 -10.76 -10.48 -14.30
N GLY A 252 -10.53 -9.66 -15.31
CA GLY A 252 -9.43 -9.77 -16.27
C GLY A 252 -8.95 -8.39 -16.70
N VAL A 253 -7.69 -8.29 -17.10
CA VAL A 253 -7.07 -7.00 -17.45
C VAL A 253 -6.20 -7.15 -18.68
N ALA A 254 -6.35 -6.24 -19.65
CA ALA A 254 -5.42 -6.06 -20.76
C ALA A 254 -4.60 -4.78 -20.58
N ARG A 255 -3.37 -4.80 -21.08
CA ARG A 255 -2.61 -3.58 -21.38
C ARG A 255 -2.55 -3.40 -22.89
N VAL A 256 -2.90 -2.21 -23.36
CA VAL A 256 -2.85 -1.78 -24.75
C VAL A 256 -1.82 -0.65 -24.86
N ASP A 257 -0.77 -0.87 -25.63
CA ASP A 257 0.31 0.12 -25.83
C ASP A 257 0.05 1.05 -27.01
N THR A 258 -0.92 0.73 -27.87
CA THR A 258 -1.30 1.56 -29.00
C THR A 258 -2.26 2.66 -28.60
N THR A 259 -2.08 3.84 -29.18
CA THR A 259 -2.95 4.99 -28.94
C THR A 259 -4.21 4.86 -29.79
N GLY A 260 -5.38 5.01 -29.20
CA GLY A 260 -6.65 5.03 -29.92
C GLY A 260 -7.80 4.45 -29.10
N PRO A 261 -9.01 4.36 -29.70
CA PRO A 261 -10.14 3.71 -29.06
C PRO A 261 -9.87 2.22 -28.84
N VAL A 262 -10.52 1.67 -27.82
CA VAL A 262 -10.50 0.24 -27.52
C VAL A 262 -11.93 -0.28 -27.55
N GLU A 263 -12.12 -1.43 -28.17
CA GLU A 263 -13.38 -2.17 -28.16
C GLU A 263 -13.25 -3.41 -27.27
N VAL A 264 -14.32 -3.74 -26.55
CA VAL A 264 -14.37 -4.90 -25.66
C VAL A 264 -15.56 -5.78 -26.00
N VAL A 265 -15.30 -7.02 -26.36
CA VAL A 265 -16.30 -8.03 -26.69
C VAL A 265 -16.33 -9.08 -25.58
N ILE A 266 -17.47 -9.22 -24.90
CA ILE A 266 -17.64 -10.22 -23.84
C ILE A 266 -17.99 -11.58 -24.44
N ARG A 267 -17.30 -12.63 -23.97
CA ARG A 267 -17.60 -14.02 -24.34
C ARG A 267 -18.46 -14.65 -23.26
N THR A 268 -19.74 -14.83 -23.53
CA THR A 268 -20.63 -15.70 -22.73
C THR A 268 -20.40 -17.15 -23.11
N SER A 269 -20.49 -18.07 -22.16
CA SER A 269 -20.55 -19.51 -22.48
C SER A 269 -21.77 -19.79 -23.36
N GLU A 270 -21.57 -20.41 -24.52
CA GLU A 270 -22.63 -21.12 -25.25
C GLU A 270 -23.16 -22.31 -24.43
#